data_AF-A0A3A8EY99-F1
#
_entry.id   AF-A0A3A8EY99-F1
#
_cell.length_a   1.000
_cell.length_b   1.000
_cell.length_c   1.000
_cell.angle_alpha   90.00
_cell.angle_beta   90.00
_cell.angle_gamma   90.00
#
_symmetry.space_group_name_H-M   'P 1'
#
loop_
_entity.id
_entity.type
_entity.pdbx_description
1 polymer ?
#
loop_
_entity_poly.entity_id
_entity_poly.type
_entity_poly.pdbx_seq_one_letter_code
_entity_poly.pdbx_strand_id
1 'polypeptide(L)'
;MMEIKKIQVKANIRYWEDTKINGLEDTKNGENVPCKKDGLWCPLINIETGVIENWEIGKTAFIHYKVCDGCAWELLGANNNIVKSKNDGYVPDTLCPAERGYGDYIIMNIDENGLIAKWQFDLDDFHDGDDE
;
A
#
# COMPACT_ATOMS: atom_id res chain seq x y z
N MET A 1 -18.26 -17.89 4.33
CA MET A 1 -17.76 -16.50 4.18
C MET A 1 -16.31 -16.63 3.78
N MET A 2 -15.88 -16.06 2.65
CA MET A 2 -14.46 -16.11 2.27
C MET A 2 -13.69 -15.18 3.20
N GLU A 3 -12.75 -15.74 3.96
CA GLU A 3 -11.91 -14.99 4.88
C GLU A 3 -10.80 -14.30 4.07
N ILE A 4 -10.72 -12.97 4.17
CA ILE A 4 -9.65 -12.18 3.56
C ILE A 4 -8.43 -12.30 4.48
N LYS A 5 -7.25 -12.44 3.90
CA LYS A 5 -5.98 -12.59 4.62
C LYS A 5 -4.94 -11.55 4.21
N LYS A 6 -4.96 -11.11 2.95
CA LYS A 6 -3.94 -10.18 2.43
C LYS A 6 -4.53 -9.15 1.48
N ILE A 7 -3.81 -8.05 1.33
CA ILE A 7 -4.01 -7.05 0.27
C ILE A 7 -2.76 -7.08 -0.61
N GLN A 8 -2.94 -7.33 -1.91
CA GLN A 8 -1.91 -7.02 -2.90
C GLN A 8 -2.21 -5.63 -3.47
N VAL A 9 -1.41 -4.63 -3.10
CA VAL A 9 -1.50 -3.28 -3.68
C VAL A 9 -0.74 -3.25 -5.00
N LYS A 10 -1.17 -2.42 -5.94
CA LYS A 10 -0.51 -2.12 -7.22
C LYS A 10 -0.73 -0.64 -7.52
N ALA A 11 0.10 0.22 -6.95
CA ALA A 11 -0.07 1.67 -7.04
C ALA A 11 0.87 2.31 -8.07
N ASN A 12 0.32 3.16 -8.93
CA ASN A 12 1.09 4.01 -9.83
C ASN A 12 1.50 5.30 -9.12
N ILE A 13 2.80 5.51 -8.92
CA ILE A 13 3.32 6.60 -8.10
C ILE A 13 3.80 7.74 -9.00
N ARG A 14 3.34 8.97 -8.71
CA ARG A 14 3.73 10.17 -9.46
C ARG A 14 5.04 10.77 -8.98
N TYR A 15 5.25 10.81 -7.66
CA TYR A 15 6.42 11.43 -7.02
C TYR A 15 7.00 10.43 -6.03
N TRP A 16 8.04 9.71 -6.46
CA TRP A 16 8.70 8.72 -5.62
C TRP A 16 9.60 9.38 -4.58
N GLU A 17 10.18 10.52 -4.93
CA GLU A 17 11.13 11.30 -4.12
C GLU A 17 10.51 11.89 -2.85
N ASP A 18 9.19 11.98 -2.75
CA ASP A 18 8.48 12.46 -1.56
C ASP A 18 8.54 11.45 -0.39
N THR A 19 8.91 10.20 -0.69
CA THR A 19 9.10 9.13 0.30
C THR A 19 10.53 9.11 0.83
N LYS A 20 10.69 8.75 2.10
CA LYS A 20 12.01 8.56 2.73
C LYS A 20 12.28 7.09 3.03
N ILE A 21 13.41 6.56 2.56
CA ILE A 21 13.94 5.23 2.88
C ILE A 21 15.17 5.40 3.77
N ASN A 22 15.18 4.76 4.94
CA ASN A 22 16.23 4.93 5.95
C ASN A 22 16.51 6.40 6.30
N GLY A 23 15.47 7.24 6.30
CA GLY A 23 15.54 8.67 6.61
C GLY A 23 16.02 9.57 5.46
N LEU A 24 16.35 9.01 4.29
CA LEU A 24 16.77 9.76 3.10
C LEU A 24 15.66 9.73 2.04
N GLU A 25 15.46 10.84 1.33
CA GLU A 25 14.55 10.90 0.17
C GLU A 25 14.92 9.83 -0.86
N ASP A 26 13.91 9.19 -1.45
CA ASP A 26 14.14 8.25 -2.55
C ASP A 26 14.48 9.00 -3.85
N THR A 27 14.89 8.27 -4.88
CA THR A 27 15.10 8.84 -6.20
C THR A 27 13.77 9.16 -6.87
N LYS A 28 13.80 10.01 -7.89
CA LYS A 28 12.62 10.31 -8.75
C LYS A 28 12.02 9.06 -9.41
N ASN A 29 12.80 8.00 -9.48
CA ASN A 29 12.39 6.73 -10.03
C ASN A 29 12.09 5.71 -8.93
N GLY A 30 12.16 6.01 -7.64
CA GLY A 30 11.90 5.03 -6.57
C GLY A 30 12.85 3.83 -6.62
N GLU A 31 14.15 4.08 -6.72
CA GLU A 31 15.17 3.01 -6.85
C GLU A 31 15.49 2.34 -5.51
N ASN A 32 15.18 2.96 -4.37
CA ASN A 32 15.54 2.45 -3.06
C ASN A 32 14.37 1.80 -2.31
N VAL A 33 13.13 2.17 -2.60
CA VAL A 33 11.95 1.61 -1.94
C VAL A 33 11.80 0.11 -2.23
N PRO A 34 11.54 -0.72 -1.20
CA PRO A 34 11.09 -2.08 -1.40
C PRO A 34 9.76 -2.17 -2.17
N CYS A 35 9.45 -3.38 -2.63
CA CYS A 35 8.19 -3.72 -3.29
C CYS A 35 7.94 -3.02 -4.64
N LYS A 36 8.88 -2.25 -5.18
CA LYS A 36 8.75 -1.73 -6.54
C LYS A 36 8.86 -2.86 -7.56
N LYS A 37 7.88 -2.96 -8.46
CA LYS A 37 7.86 -3.95 -9.54
C LYS A 37 7.18 -3.36 -10.77
N ASP A 38 7.83 -3.48 -11.93
CA ASP A 38 7.30 -3.03 -13.23
C ASP A 38 6.79 -1.58 -13.24
N GLY A 39 7.45 -0.70 -12.48
CA GLY A 39 7.08 0.72 -12.37
C GLY A 39 5.98 1.04 -11.36
N LEU A 40 5.43 0.03 -10.68
CA LEU A 40 4.40 0.17 -9.65
C LEU A 40 4.96 -0.11 -8.25
N TRP A 41 4.32 0.42 -7.21
CA TRP A 41 4.56 0.01 -5.83
C TRP A 41 3.61 -1.12 -5.46
N CYS A 42 4.17 -2.30 -5.18
CA CYS A 42 3.42 -3.56 -5.09
C CYS A 42 3.59 -4.30 -3.73
N PRO A 43 3.31 -3.68 -2.58
CA PRO A 43 3.38 -4.37 -1.29
C PRO A 43 2.27 -5.43 -1.17
N LEU A 44 2.64 -6.56 -0.57
CA LEU A 44 1.74 -7.64 -0.17
C LEU A 44 1.56 -7.57 1.34
N ILE A 45 0.41 -7.08 1.79
CA ILE A 45 0.16 -6.74 3.20
C ILE A 45 -0.68 -7.84 3.84
N ASN A 46 -0.23 -8.35 4.98
CA ASN A 46 -1.06 -9.20 5.84
C ASN A 46 -2.07 -8.32 6.59
N ILE A 47 -3.37 -8.60 6.43
CA ILE A 47 -4.41 -7.71 6.98
C ILE A 47 -4.46 -7.74 8.52
N GLU A 48 -4.11 -8.87 9.13
CA GLU A 48 -4.21 -9.06 10.58
C GLU A 48 -3.05 -8.36 11.30
N THR A 49 -1.85 -8.47 10.74
CA THR A 49 -0.64 -7.96 11.39
C THR A 49 -0.19 -6.60 10.88
N GLY A 50 -0.60 -6.19 9.69
CA GLY A 50 -0.08 -4.98 9.03
C GLY A 50 1.35 -5.12 8.53
N VAL A 51 1.89 -6.34 8.49
CA VAL A 51 3.23 -6.61 7.96
C VAL A 51 3.17 -6.72 6.44
N ILE A 52 4.07 -6.01 5.77
CA ILE A 52 4.33 -6.15 4.34
C ILE A 52 5.25 -7.36 4.13
N GLU A 53 4.68 -8.48 3.66
CA GLU A 53 5.38 -9.78 3.59
C GLU A 53 6.53 -9.81 2.57
N ASN A 54 6.50 -8.92 1.57
CA ASN A 54 7.54 -8.76 0.57
C ASN A 54 8.39 -7.49 0.78
N TRP A 55 8.45 -6.99 2.02
CA TRP A 55 9.34 -5.90 2.40
C TRP A 55 10.79 -6.38 2.51
N GLU A 56 11.72 -5.50 2.16
CA GLU A 56 13.15 -5.75 2.37
C GLU A 56 13.52 -5.47 3.82
N ILE A 57 13.74 -6.54 4.59
CA ILE A 57 14.09 -6.46 6.01
C ILE A 57 15.34 -5.60 6.22
N GLY A 58 15.31 -4.75 7.24
CA GLY A 58 16.37 -3.80 7.59
C GLY A 58 16.15 -2.39 7.06
N LYS A 59 15.18 -2.17 6.17
CA LYS A 59 14.82 -0.83 5.68
C LYS A 59 13.65 -0.25 6.46
N THR A 60 13.79 0.98 6.95
CA THR A 60 12.66 1.78 7.44
C THR A 60 12.16 2.70 6.34
N ALA A 61 10.88 3.08 6.40
CA ALA A 61 10.34 4.04 5.45
C ALA A 61 9.29 4.97 6.06
N PHE A 62 9.31 6.22 5.60
CA PHE A 62 8.14 7.10 5.62
C PHE A 62 7.62 7.22 4.20
N ILE A 63 6.56 6.47 3.90
CA ILE A 63 5.89 6.50 2.60
C ILE A 63 4.98 7.72 2.54
N HIS A 64 5.15 8.51 1.49
CA HIS A 64 4.30 9.64 1.16
C HIS A 64 4.19 9.72 -0.37
N TYR A 65 3.29 8.92 -0.95
CA TYR A 65 3.12 8.84 -2.39
C TYR A 65 1.87 9.54 -2.87
N LYS A 66 2.00 10.35 -3.93
CA LYS A 66 0.85 10.77 -4.74
C LYS A 66 0.55 9.71 -5.80
N VAL A 67 -0.68 9.23 -5.83
CA VAL A 67 -1.17 8.22 -6.79
C VAL A 67 -2.14 8.88 -7.78
N CYS A 68 -3.27 9.40 -7.28
CA CYS A 68 -4.36 10.06 -8.00
C CYS A 68 -4.90 9.24 -9.19
N ASP A 69 -5.99 8.52 -8.93
CA ASP A 69 -6.66 7.57 -9.82
C ASP A 69 -5.68 6.59 -10.46
N GLY A 70 -4.98 5.86 -9.59
CA GLY A 70 -3.88 4.96 -9.96
C GLY A 70 -3.66 3.82 -8.97
N CYS A 71 -4.63 3.56 -8.07
CA CYS A 71 -4.50 2.59 -7.00
C CYS A 71 -5.30 1.33 -7.30
N ALA A 72 -4.63 0.32 -7.86
CA ALA A 72 -5.20 -1.02 -8.00
C ALA A 72 -4.90 -1.86 -6.75
N TRP A 73 -5.78 -2.82 -6.46
CA TRP A 73 -5.62 -3.74 -5.34
C TRP A 73 -6.36 -5.07 -5.56
N GLU A 74 -5.89 -6.12 -4.89
CA GLU A 74 -6.56 -7.42 -4.80
C GLU A 74 -6.64 -7.83 -3.33
N LEU A 75 -7.85 -8.14 -2.85
CA LEU A 75 -8.08 -8.79 -1.57
C LEU A 75 -7.96 -10.30 -1.76
N LEU A 76 -7.05 -10.92 -1.02
CA LEU A 76 -6.69 -12.32 -1.19
C LEU A 76 -7.15 -13.16 0.00
N GLY A 77 -7.65 -14.36 -0.27
CA GLY A 77 -7.98 -15.35 0.75
C GLY A 77 -6.77 -16.17 1.21
N ALA A 78 -7.01 -17.18 2.06
CA ALA A 78 -5.97 -18.01 2.66
C ALA A 78 -5.06 -18.74 1.65
N ASN A 79 -5.56 -19.05 0.46
CA ASN A 79 -4.80 -19.72 -0.60
C ASN A 79 -4.29 -18.75 -1.68
N ASN A 80 -4.22 -17.44 -1.37
CA ASN A 80 -3.95 -16.35 -2.31
C ASN A 80 -4.93 -16.28 -3.49
N ASN A 81 -6.13 -16.89 -3.35
CA ASN A 81 -7.20 -16.71 -4.32
C ASN A 81 -7.76 -15.30 -4.20
N ILE A 82 -8.02 -14.64 -5.33
CA ILE A 82 -8.63 -13.31 -5.35
C ILE A 82 -10.08 -13.44 -4.87
N VAL A 83 -10.43 -12.70 -3.82
CA VAL A 83 -11.77 -12.59 -3.25
C VAL A 83 -12.49 -11.37 -3.83
N LYS A 84 -11.77 -10.25 -3.94
CA LYS A 84 -12.21 -9.00 -4.55
C LYS A 84 -11.01 -8.28 -5.15
N SER A 85 -11.23 -7.47 -6.17
CA SER A 85 -10.15 -6.71 -6.81
C SER A 85 -10.69 -5.45 -7.45
N LYS A 86 -9.85 -4.42 -7.48
CA LYS A 86 -10.07 -3.21 -8.26
C LYS A 86 -8.83 -2.92 -9.10
N ASN A 87 -9.02 -2.60 -10.37
CA ASN A 87 -7.92 -2.43 -11.32
C ASN A 87 -7.39 -0.98 -11.39
N ASP A 88 -8.11 -0.03 -10.80
CA ASP A 88 -7.72 1.38 -10.73
C ASP A 88 -8.65 2.16 -9.77
N GLY A 89 -8.26 3.36 -9.33
CA GLY A 89 -9.12 4.29 -8.61
C GLY A 89 -8.47 4.93 -7.38
N TYR A 90 -9.31 5.43 -6.48
CA TYR A 90 -8.92 6.08 -5.23
C TYR A 90 -8.14 5.14 -4.30
N VAL A 91 -7.24 5.73 -3.54
CA VAL A 91 -6.48 5.07 -2.48
C VAL A 91 -7.41 4.80 -1.27
N PRO A 92 -7.54 3.54 -0.82
CA PRO A 92 -8.24 3.20 0.42
C PRO A 92 -7.63 3.90 1.65
N ASP A 93 -8.47 4.39 2.57
CA ASP A 93 -8.01 5.07 3.80
C ASP A 93 -7.16 4.14 4.69
N THR A 94 -7.39 2.82 4.63
CA THR A 94 -6.54 1.77 5.20
C THR A 94 -5.06 1.90 4.81
N LEU A 95 -4.74 2.45 3.63
CA LEU A 95 -3.36 2.71 3.17
C LEU A 95 -2.79 4.06 3.65
N CYS A 96 -3.50 4.75 4.54
CA CYS A 96 -3.16 6.08 5.06
C CYS A 96 -3.08 6.16 6.61
N PRO A 97 -2.50 5.18 7.33
CA PRO A 97 -2.52 5.17 8.80
C PRO A 97 -1.67 6.27 9.46
N ALA A 98 -0.77 6.94 8.71
CA ALA A 98 0.03 8.04 9.25
C ALA A 98 -0.70 9.39 9.20
N GLU A 99 -1.43 9.67 8.12
CA GLU A 99 -2.17 10.92 7.88
C GLU A 99 -3.23 10.71 6.80
N ARG A 100 -4.28 11.53 6.78
CA ARG A 100 -5.38 11.44 5.81
C ARG A 100 -4.90 11.64 4.37
N GLY A 101 -5.15 10.65 3.51
CA GLY A 101 -4.73 10.67 2.10
C GLY A 101 -5.74 11.23 1.10
N TYR A 102 -6.98 11.50 1.52
CA TYR A 102 -8.05 12.09 0.68
C TYR A 102 -8.30 11.34 -0.66
N GLY A 103 -8.05 10.03 -0.69
CA GLY A 103 -8.18 9.19 -1.89
C GLY A 103 -7.03 9.32 -2.90
N ASP A 104 -6.10 10.25 -2.71
CA ASP A 104 -5.04 10.55 -3.68
C ASP A 104 -3.64 10.11 -3.23
N TYR A 105 -3.45 9.92 -1.93
CA TYR A 105 -2.15 9.67 -1.34
C TYR A 105 -2.12 8.36 -0.58
N ILE A 106 -0.95 7.71 -0.57
CA ILE A 106 -0.59 6.66 0.37
C ILE A 106 0.37 7.27 1.39
N ILE A 107 0.04 7.22 2.68
CA ILE A 107 0.83 7.84 3.75
C ILE A 107 0.97 6.90 4.94
N MET A 108 2.17 6.33 5.14
CA MET A 108 2.43 5.37 6.22
C MET A 108 3.88 5.36 6.70
N ASN A 109 4.09 4.97 7.95
CA ASN A 109 5.43 4.67 8.48
C ASN A 109 5.60 3.15 8.54
N ILE A 110 6.77 2.66 8.11
CA ILE A 110 7.11 1.25 8.05
C ILE A 110 8.43 1.03 8.80
N ASP A 111 8.46 0.09 9.73
CA ASP A 111 9.66 -0.27 10.48
C ASP A 111 10.59 -1.21 9.68
N GLU A 112 11.73 -1.57 10.26
CA GLU A 112 12.72 -2.44 9.63
C GLU A 112 12.22 -3.87 9.36
N ASN A 113 11.11 -4.28 9.97
CA ASN A 113 10.50 -5.60 9.78
C ASN A 113 9.34 -5.57 8.78
N GLY A 114 9.05 -4.41 8.18
CA GLY A 114 7.92 -4.23 7.27
C GLY A 114 6.59 -4.02 8.00
N LEU A 115 6.59 -3.78 9.31
CA LEU A 115 5.37 -3.50 10.07
C LEU A 115 4.91 -2.06 9.81
N ILE A 116 3.67 -1.92 9.35
CA ILE A 116 3.04 -0.61 9.17
C ILE A 116 2.58 -0.08 10.53
N ALA A 117 3.08 1.09 10.92
CA ALA A 117 2.67 1.75 12.15
C ALA A 117 1.19 2.14 12.10
N LYS A 118 0.47 1.88 13.21
CA LYS A 118 -0.97 2.17 13.36
C LYS A 118 -1.86 1.47 12.31
N TRP A 119 -1.42 0.33 11.81
CA TRP A 119 -2.21 -0.46 10.88
C TRP A 119 -3.57 -0.82 11.47
N GLN A 120 -4.63 -0.54 10.71
CA GLN A 120 -5.99 -0.96 11.01
C GLN A 120 -6.65 -1.25 9.67
N PHE A 121 -7.00 -2.51 9.45
CA PHE A 121 -7.72 -2.92 8.25
C PHE A 121 -9.20 -2.58 8.39
N ASP A 122 -9.74 -1.86 7.41
CA ASP A 122 -11.17 -1.68 7.22
C ASP A 122 -11.58 -2.26 5.86
N LEU A 123 -12.53 -3.18 5.85
CA LEU A 123 -13.01 -3.79 4.61
C LEU A 123 -13.86 -2.79 3.79
N ASP A 124 -14.52 -1.85 4.46
CA ASP A 124 -15.45 -0.93 3.81
C ASP A 124 -14.71 0.07 2.90
N ASP A 125 -13.42 0.32 3.16
CA ASP A 125 -12.54 1.14 2.29
C ASP A 125 -12.28 0.49 0.92
N PHE A 126 -12.47 -0.83 0.79
CA PHE A 126 -12.17 -1.59 -0.42
C PHE A 126 -13.43 -1.84 -1.24
N HIS A 127 -13.98 -0.76 -1.80
CA HIS A 127 -15.19 -0.78 -2.61
C HIS A 127 -14.96 -0.32 -4.05
N ASP A 128 -15.88 -0.72 -4.93
CA ASP A 128 -15.74 -0.51 -6.37
C ASP A 128 -15.95 0.97 -6.77
N GLY A 129 -16.45 1.80 -5.86
CA GLY A 129 -16.53 3.26 -6.01
C GLY A 129 -17.32 3.67 -7.26
N ASP A 130 -18.64 3.52 -7.20
CA ASP A 130 -19.65 4.28 -7.94
C ASP A 130 -20.82 4.55 -6.96
N ASP A 131 -20.53 5.13 -5.78
CA ASP A 131 -21.60 5.69 -4.95
C ASP A 131 -21.72 7.19 -5.24
N GLU A 132 -22.26 7.49 -6.43
CA GLU A 132 -23.20 8.60 -6.69
C GLU A 132 -24.30 8.13 -7.65
#